data_AF-A0A182TBV1-F1
#
_entry.id   AF-A0A182TBV1-F1
#
_cell.length_a   1.000
_cell.length_b   1.000
_cell.length_c   1.000
_cell.angle_alpha   90.00
_cell.angle_beta   90.00
_cell.angle_gamma   90.00
#
_symmetry.space_group_name_H-M   'P 1'
#
loop_
_entity.id
_entity.type
_entity.pdbx_description
1 polymer ?
#
loop_
_entity_poly.entity_id
_entity_poly.type
_entity_poly.pdbx_seq_one_letter_code
_entity_poly.pdbx_strand_id
1 'polypeptide(L)'
;RKYFTPTNLSPLWVGCYDRTDKSLPKRVLAYIDRLQLDQYPGGVPNTLQNTNEQWDFPNVWAPMQHMLVMGLDSLDSAEAKELAFRWGQRWVRGNYLTFNKTRAMFEKYDAQELGGHGGGGEYDVQTGFGWTNGAAMDLMNKYGDRMTTGAIE
;
A
#
# COMPACT_ATOMS: atom_id res chain seq x y z
N ARG A 1 0.39 -17.80 7.26
CA ARG A 1 0.57 -17.33 8.67
C ARG A 1 -0.80 -17.22 9.33
N LYS A 2 -0.89 -17.29 10.67
CA LYS A 2 -2.17 -17.12 11.40
C LYS A 2 -2.63 -15.66 11.51
N TYR A 3 -1.78 -14.70 11.12
CA TYR A 3 -2.05 -13.26 11.13
C TYR A 3 -1.69 -12.62 9.79
N PHE A 4 -2.21 -11.41 9.57
CA PHE A 4 -1.94 -10.61 8.39
C PHE A 4 -0.64 -9.83 8.52
N THR A 5 0.10 -9.79 7.41
CA THR A 5 1.13 -8.80 7.09
C THR A 5 1.20 -8.69 5.57
N PRO A 6 1.52 -7.52 4.98
CA PRO A 6 1.63 -7.35 3.52
C PRO A 6 2.52 -8.39 2.85
N THR A 7 3.58 -8.83 3.55
CA THR A 7 4.50 -9.87 3.05
C THR A 7 3.84 -11.23 2.81
N ASN A 8 2.63 -11.49 3.31
CA ASN A 8 1.87 -12.69 2.94
C ASN A 8 1.55 -12.74 1.43
N LEU A 9 1.49 -11.58 0.77
CA LEU A 9 1.23 -11.45 -0.67
C LEU A 9 2.51 -11.18 -1.50
N SER A 10 3.69 -11.18 -0.86
CA SER A 10 4.96 -11.01 -1.58
C SER A 10 5.22 -12.02 -2.70
N PRO A 11 4.74 -13.29 -2.65
CA PRO A 11 4.91 -14.20 -3.78
C PRO A 11 4.29 -13.68 -5.08
N LEU A 12 3.21 -12.89 -5.00
CA LEU A 12 2.58 -12.26 -6.16
C LEU A 12 3.50 -11.20 -6.81
N TRP A 13 4.20 -10.44 -5.97
CA TRP A 13 5.14 -9.40 -6.40
C TRP A 13 6.38 -9.98 -7.07
N VAL A 14 6.98 -11.03 -6.48
CA VAL A 14 8.16 -11.69 -7.07
C VAL A 14 7.82 -12.72 -8.16
N GLY A 15 6.53 -12.97 -8.42
CA GLY A 15 6.08 -13.95 -9.42
C GLY A 15 6.24 -15.42 -9.02
N CYS A 16 6.46 -15.71 -7.73
CA CYS A 16 6.63 -17.06 -7.17
C CYS A 16 5.27 -17.70 -6.81
N TYR A 17 4.38 -17.82 -7.79
CA TYR A 17 3.09 -18.49 -7.67
C TYR A 17 2.76 -19.24 -8.96
N ASP A 18 1.83 -20.19 -8.89
CA ASP A 18 1.33 -20.88 -10.08
C ASP A 18 0.48 -19.92 -10.91
N ARG A 19 1.05 -19.44 -12.04
CA ARG A 19 0.37 -18.52 -12.97
C ARG A 19 -0.75 -19.18 -13.76
N THR A 20 -0.83 -20.51 -13.75
CA THR A 20 -1.90 -21.26 -14.43
C THR A 20 -3.15 -21.41 -13.57
N ASP A 21 -3.04 -21.17 -12.25
CA ASP A 21 -4.16 -21.24 -11.31
C ASP A 21 -5.13 -20.06 -11.51
N LYS A 22 -6.18 -20.29 -12.30
CA LYS A 22 -7.27 -19.32 -12.53
C LYS A 22 -8.12 -19.02 -11.30
N SER A 23 -8.01 -19.80 -10.22
CA SER A 23 -8.70 -19.54 -8.96
C SER A 23 -7.94 -18.60 -8.03
N LEU A 24 -6.62 -18.43 -8.23
CA LEU A 24 -5.76 -17.65 -7.36
C LEU A 24 -6.23 -16.20 -7.18
N PRO A 25 -6.58 -15.44 -8.25
CA PRO A 25 -7.02 -14.06 -8.07
C PRO A 25 -8.25 -13.93 -7.17
N LYS A 26 -9.23 -14.84 -7.34
CA LYS A 26 -10.45 -14.87 -6.50
C LYS A 26 -10.12 -15.14 -5.03
N ARG A 27 -9.20 -16.07 -4.76
CA ARG A 27 -8.77 -16.38 -3.38
C ARG A 27 -8.01 -15.21 -2.74
N VAL A 28 -7.17 -14.51 -3.51
CA VAL A 28 -6.45 -13.32 -3.04
C VAL A 28 -7.42 -12.18 -2.73
N LEU A 29 -8.38 -11.90 -3.62
CA LEU A 29 -9.39 -10.86 -3.40
C LEU A 29 -10.29 -11.19 -2.20
N ALA A 30 -10.72 -12.46 -2.05
CA ALA A 30 -11.48 -12.90 -0.88
C ALA A 30 -10.65 -12.81 0.42
N TYR A 31 -9.33 -13.02 0.36
CA TYR A 31 -8.45 -12.83 1.51
C TYR A 31 -8.37 -11.35 1.94
N ILE A 32 -8.25 -10.45 0.97
CA ILE A 32 -8.23 -8.99 1.18
C ILE A 32 -9.55 -8.50 1.77
N ASP A 33 -10.67 -8.93 1.18
CA ASP A 33 -12.03 -8.56 1.60
C ASP A 33 -12.34 -9.04 3.02
N ARG A 34 -12.07 -10.32 3.33
CA ARG A 34 -12.27 -10.89 4.66
C ARG A 34 -11.48 -10.19 5.76
N LEU A 35 -10.32 -9.63 5.43
CA LEU A 35 -9.48 -8.86 6.35
C LEU A 35 -9.78 -7.35 6.32
N GLN A 36 -10.71 -6.91 5.46
CA GLN A 36 -11.10 -5.52 5.29
C GLN A 36 -9.92 -4.59 4.99
N LEU A 37 -8.92 -5.05 4.24
CA LEU A 37 -7.70 -4.27 4.03
C LEU A 37 -7.94 -3.00 3.20
N ASP A 38 -9.00 -2.97 2.37
CA ASP A 38 -9.35 -1.80 1.55
C ASP A 38 -9.97 -0.65 2.39
N GLN A 39 -10.36 -0.88 3.65
CA GLN A 39 -11.03 0.12 4.48
C GLN A 39 -10.10 1.26 4.94
N TYR A 40 -8.78 1.07 4.87
CA TYR A 40 -7.80 2.01 5.42
C TYR A 40 -7.50 3.15 4.43
N PRO A 41 -7.89 4.40 4.74
CA PRO A 41 -7.74 5.52 3.81
C PRO A 41 -6.29 5.95 3.56
N GLY A 42 -5.36 5.68 4.49
CA GLY A 42 -3.94 5.98 4.33
C GLY A 42 -3.09 4.85 3.72
N GLY A 43 -3.71 3.70 3.42
CA GLY A 43 -3.03 2.52 2.90
C GLY A 43 -3.09 1.33 3.87
N VAL A 44 -2.66 0.17 3.40
CA VAL A 44 -2.76 -1.09 4.16
C VAL A 44 -1.70 -1.11 5.27
N PRO A 45 -2.08 -1.25 6.56
CA PRO A 45 -1.12 -1.25 7.66
C PRO A 45 -0.22 -2.50 7.62
N ASN A 46 0.95 -2.44 8.24
CA ASN A 46 1.91 -3.54 8.21
C ASN A 46 1.43 -4.80 8.96
N THR A 47 0.62 -4.63 10.00
CA THR A 47 -0.18 -5.68 10.64
C THR A 47 -1.54 -5.11 11.06
N LEU A 48 -2.40 -5.94 11.63
CA LEU A 48 -3.68 -5.52 12.23
C LEU A 48 -3.58 -5.39 13.76
N GLN A 49 -2.38 -5.49 14.33
CA GLN A 49 -2.16 -5.43 15.78
C GLN A 49 -1.60 -4.06 16.15
N ASN A 50 -2.17 -3.44 17.17
CA ASN A 50 -1.65 -2.18 17.71
C ASN A 50 -0.74 -2.49 18.92
N THR A 51 0.56 -2.56 18.66
CA THR A 51 1.58 -2.93 19.66
C THR A 51 2.42 -1.72 20.10
N ASN A 52 2.25 -0.56 19.44
CA ASN A 52 3.14 0.61 19.47
C ASN A 52 4.49 0.42 18.77
N GLU A 53 4.74 -0.73 18.14
CA GLU A 53 5.94 -0.95 17.32
C GLU A 53 5.84 -0.28 15.95
N GLN A 54 6.99 0.04 15.37
CA GLN A 54 7.08 0.75 14.09
C GLN A 54 6.47 0.00 12.90
N TRP A 55 6.54 -1.33 12.93
CA TRP A 55 6.09 -2.22 11.86
C TRP A 55 4.71 -2.83 12.12
N ASP A 56 3.92 -2.20 12.99
CA ASP A 56 2.57 -2.62 13.38
C ASP A 56 1.55 -1.50 13.15
N PHE A 57 0.26 -1.81 13.33
CA PHE A 57 -0.82 -0.83 13.18
C PHE A 57 -0.58 0.38 14.11
N PRO A 58 -0.77 1.63 13.65
CA PRO A 58 -1.37 2.03 12.37
C PRO A 58 -0.36 2.32 11.24
N ASN A 59 0.92 2.02 11.42
CA ASN A 59 1.96 2.44 10.48
C ASN A 59 1.88 1.71 9.13
N VAL A 60 2.03 2.49 8.06
CA VAL A 60 2.05 2.08 6.66
C VAL A 60 3.41 2.41 6.06
N TRP A 61 4.04 1.43 5.42
CA TRP A 61 5.38 1.60 4.83
C TRP A 61 5.35 1.50 3.31
N ALA A 62 6.07 2.40 2.64
CA ALA A 62 6.10 2.48 1.18
C ALA A 62 6.46 1.15 0.48
N PRO A 63 7.46 0.37 0.95
CA PRO A 63 7.79 -0.91 0.33
C PRO A 63 6.64 -1.92 0.42
N MET A 64 5.86 -1.88 1.51
CA MET A 64 4.71 -2.77 1.68
C MET A 64 3.57 -2.39 0.73
N GLN A 65 3.29 -1.09 0.57
CA GLN A 65 2.28 -0.63 -0.39
C GLN A 65 2.66 -0.98 -1.82
N HIS A 66 3.92 -0.72 -2.19
CA HIS A 66 4.44 -1.05 -3.51
C HIS A 66 4.33 -2.54 -3.82
N MET A 67 4.74 -3.41 -2.89
CA MET A 67 4.63 -4.86 -3.03
C MET A 67 3.19 -5.32 -3.21
N LEU A 68 2.24 -4.78 -2.44
CA LEU A 68 0.82 -5.10 -2.56
C LEU A 68 0.26 -4.67 -3.92
N VAL A 69 0.52 -3.44 -4.33
CA VAL A 69 0.02 -2.88 -5.60
C VAL A 69 0.58 -3.66 -6.78
N MET A 70 1.90 -3.84 -6.84
CA MET A 70 2.56 -4.56 -7.94
C MET A 70 2.24 -6.05 -7.95
N GLY A 71 2.03 -6.66 -6.78
CA GLY A 71 1.59 -8.05 -6.68
C GLY A 71 0.15 -8.27 -7.14
N LEU A 72 -0.76 -7.33 -6.85
CA LEU A 72 -2.13 -7.39 -7.37
C LEU A 72 -2.18 -7.15 -8.88
N ASP A 73 -1.38 -6.21 -9.37
CA ASP A 73 -1.31 -5.88 -10.79
C ASP A 73 -0.78 -7.05 -11.65
N SER A 74 0.06 -7.92 -11.07
CA SER A 74 0.62 -9.10 -11.76
C SER A 74 -0.40 -10.22 -11.99
N LEU A 75 -1.55 -10.18 -11.31
CA LEU A 75 -2.62 -11.15 -11.49
C LEU A 75 -3.37 -10.94 -12.81
N ASP A 76 -3.75 -12.04 -13.45
CA ASP A 76 -4.61 -12.07 -14.64
C ASP A 76 -6.10 -11.94 -14.22
N SER A 77 -6.45 -10.78 -13.65
CA SER A 77 -7.81 -10.43 -13.22
C SER A 77 -8.02 -8.91 -13.33
N ALA A 78 -9.09 -8.51 -14.00
CA ALA A 78 -9.45 -7.10 -14.13
C ALA A 78 -9.75 -6.47 -12.77
N GLU A 79 -10.41 -7.22 -11.89
CA GLU A 79 -10.75 -6.79 -10.53
C GLU A 79 -9.50 -6.59 -9.66
N ALA A 80 -8.51 -7.49 -9.77
CA ALA A 80 -7.24 -7.35 -9.06
C ALA A 80 -6.42 -6.15 -9.57
N LYS A 81 -6.37 -5.95 -10.90
CA LYS A 81 -5.71 -4.80 -11.51
C LYS A 81 -6.38 -3.48 -11.14
N GLU A 82 -7.71 -3.47 -11.03
CA GLU A 82 -8.44 -2.27 -10.61
C GLU A 82 -8.20 -1.94 -9.14
N LEU A 83 -8.21 -2.95 -8.26
CA LEU A 83 -7.83 -2.77 -6.86
C LEU A 83 -6.39 -2.26 -6.73
N ALA A 84 -5.45 -2.82 -7.51
CA ALA A 84 -4.07 -2.37 -7.57
C ALA A 84 -3.96 -0.89 -7.93
N PHE A 85 -4.66 -0.46 -8.99
CA PHE A 85 -4.72 0.94 -9.38
C PHE A 85 -5.29 1.83 -8.26
N ARG A 86 -6.44 1.46 -7.67
CA ARG A 86 -7.05 2.23 -6.58
C ARG A 86 -6.12 2.39 -5.38
N TRP A 87 -5.38 1.34 -5.01
CA TRP A 87 -4.39 1.39 -3.94
C TRP A 87 -3.17 2.24 -4.32
N GLY A 88 -2.68 2.12 -5.55
CA GLY A 88 -1.60 2.96 -6.08
C GLY A 88 -1.96 4.44 -6.09
N GLN A 89 -3.14 4.79 -6.63
CA GLN A 89 -3.71 6.13 -6.62
C GLN A 89 -3.87 6.67 -5.19
N ARG A 90 -4.41 5.87 -4.27
CA ARG A 90 -4.56 6.25 -2.85
C ARG A 90 -3.21 6.57 -2.22
N TRP A 91 -2.22 5.72 -2.42
CA TRP A 91 -0.87 5.91 -1.88
C TRP A 91 -0.22 7.18 -2.41
N VAL A 92 -0.16 7.36 -3.74
CA VAL A 92 0.44 8.54 -4.37
C VAL A 92 -0.29 9.82 -3.96
N ARG A 93 -1.63 9.79 -3.92
CA ARG A 93 -2.44 10.93 -3.46
C ARG A 93 -2.18 11.26 -1.99
N GLY A 94 -2.09 10.24 -1.12
CA GLY A 94 -1.74 10.43 0.29
C GLY A 94 -0.38 11.11 0.44
N ASN A 95 0.64 10.62 -0.27
CA ASN A 95 1.96 11.22 -0.31
C ASN A 95 1.92 12.68 -0.78
N TYR A 96 1.19 12.97 -1.86
CA TYR A 96 1.02 14.33 -2.40
C TYR A 96 0.36 15.28 -1.40
N LEU A 97 -0.71 14.83 -0.73
CA LEU A 97 -1.41 15.65 0.28
C LEU A 97 -0.51 15.98 1.47
N THR A 98 0.24 15.00 1.97
CA THR A 98 1.22 15.22 3.02
C THR A 98 2.30 16.19 2.57
N PHE A 99 2.89 15.97 1.39
CA PHE A 99 3.94 16.84 0.85
C PHE A 99 3.46 18.28 0.66
N ASN A 100 2.22 18.49 0.22
CA ASN A 100 1.69 19.83 0.05
C ASN A 100 1.51 20.57 1.39
N LYS A 101 1.20 19.85 2.48
CA LYS A 101 1.07 20.40 3.83
C LYS A 101 2.43 20.65 4.50
N THR A 102 3.37 19.70 4.39
CA THR A 102 4.60 19.69 5.19
C THR A 102 5.87 20.03 4.41
N ARG A 103 5.81 20.03 3.07
CA ARG A 103 6.95 20.11 2.16
C ARG A 103 7.95 18.96 2.29
N ALA A 104 7.50 17.82 2.84
CA ALA A 104 8.34 16.64 3.05
C ALA A 104 7.59 15.33 2.75
N MET A 105 8.34 14.35 2.25
CA MET A 105 7.95 12.93 2.20
C MET A 105 8.46 12.22 3.45
N PHE A 106 7.69 11.32 4.04
CA PHE A 106 8.03 10.67 5.32
C PHE A 106 8.42 9.21 5.14
N GLU A 107 9.11 8.63 6.12
CA GLU A 107 9.47 7.20 6.13
C GLU A 107 8.24 6.27 6.16
N LYS A 108 7.18 6.69 6.85
CA LYS A 108 5.95 5.93 7.12
C LYS A 108 4.75 6.86 7.24
N TYR A 109 3.57 6.31 6.98
CA TYR A 109 2.28 7.02 6.92
C TYR A 109 1.27 6.37 7.87
N ASP A 110 0.17 7.05 8.16
CA ASP A 110 -0.89 6.54 9.04
C ASP A 110 -2.00 5.88 8.21
N ALA A 111 -2.30 4.60 8.45
CA ALA A 111 -3.38 3.87 7.78
C ALA A 111 -4.76 4.52 7.96
N GLN A 112 -4.97 5.23 9.07
CA GLN A 112 -6.25 5.80 9.49
C GLN A 112 -6.56 7.15 8.84
N GLU A 113 -5.55 7.85 8.30
CA GLU A 113 -5.72 9.17 7.70
C GLU A 113 -5.08 9.25 6.31
N LEU A 114 -5.88 9.61 5.30
CA LEU A 114 -5.34 9.91 3.98
C LEU A 114 -4.44 11.16 4.05
N GLY A 115 -3.14 10.97 3.82
CA GLY A 115 -2.16 12.04 3.91
C GLY A 115 -1.73 12.38 5.35
N GLY A 116 -2.03 11.50 6.31
CA GLY A 116 -1.40 11.50 7.64
C GLY A 116 0.00 10.90 7.57
N HIS A 117 0.97 11.51 8.24
CA HIS A 117 2.27 10.87 8.45
C HIS A 117 2.17 9.92 9.65
N GLY A 118 2.91 8.81 9.60
CA GLY A 118 2.92 7.86 10.71
C GLY A 118 3.68 8.43 11.91
N GLY A 119 3.79 7.61 12.95
CA GLY A 119 4.43 7.99 14.22
C GLY A 119 4.80 6.78 15.07
N GLY A 120 5.21 7.04 16.30
CA GLY A 120 5.57 5.99 17.27
C GLY A 120 6.84 5.21 16.92
N GLY A 121 7.25 4.36 17.86
CA GLY A 121 8.47 3.58 17.79
C GLY A 121 9.64 4.16 18.57
N GLU A 122 10.84 3.71 18.21
CA GLU A 122 12.09 3.94 18.95
C GLU A 122 12.70 5.33 18.70
N TYR A 123 12.30 6.04 17.64
CA TYR A 123 12.88 7.33 17.25
C TYR A 123 11.89 8.22 16.47
N ASP A 124 12.25 9.50 16.33
CA ASP A 124 11.47 10.51 15.62
C ASP A 124 11.36 10.21 14.12
N VAL A 125 10.19 10.48 13.54
CA VAL A 125 9.92 10.19 12.12
C VAL A 125 10.87 10.94 11.18
N GLN A 126 11.46 10.23 10.21
CA GLN A 126 12.42 10.79 9.26
C GLN A 126 11.74 11.33 7.97
N THR A 127 12.37 12.32 7.34
CA THR A 127 11.89 12.99 6.11
C THR A 127 12.81 12.76 4.90
N GLY A 128 12.31 13.01 3.69
CA GLY A 128 13.03 12.84 2.42
C GLY A 128 13.20 11.38 1.96
N PHE A 129 12.53 10.44 2.63
CA PHE A 129 12.89 9.03 2.66
C PHE A 129 12.89 8.31 1.30
N GLY A 130 14.00 7.65 0.97
CA GLY A 130 14.29 7.10 -0.36
C GLY A 130 13.25 6.10 -0.89
N TRP A 131 12.80 5.15 -0.08
CA TRP A 131 11.77 4.19 -0.54
C TRP A 131 10.42 4.87 -0.82
N THR A 132 10.12 5.99 -0.16
CA THR A 132 8.81 6.64 -0.28
C THR A 132 8.78 7.36 -1.61
N ASN A 133 9.86 8.08 -1.90
CA ASN A 133 10.08 8.73 -3.19
C ASN A 133 10.07 7.69 -4.32
N GLY A 134 10.83 6.60 -4.17
CA GLY A 134 10.94 5.55 -5.19
C GLY A 134 9.61 4.85 -5.48
N ALA A 135 8.87 4.45 -4.43
CA ALA A 135 7.57 3.82 -4.59
C ALA A 135 6.56 4.76 -5.25
N ALA A 136 6.51 6.04 -4.84
CA ALA A 136 5.62 7.01 -5.45
C ALA A 136 5.95 7.25 -6.94
N MET A 137 7.24 7.41 -7.27
CA MET A 137 7.69 7.60 -8.65
C MET A 137 7.38 6.40 -9.55
N ASP A 138 7.63 5.18 -9.07
CA ASP A 138 7.35 3.96 -9.85
C ASP A 138 5.85 3.80 -10.11
N LEU A 139 5.00 4.06 -9.11
CA LEU A 139 3.56 4.01 -9.24
C LEU A 139 3.02 5.10 -10.18
N MET A 140 3.56 6.32 -10.11
CA MET A 140 3.24 7.39 -11.06
C MET A 140 3.67 7.03 -12.48
N ASN A 141 4.81 6.39 -12.66
CA ASN A 141 5.26 5.92 -13.98
C ASN A 141 4.33 4.82 -14.52
N LYS A 142 3.89 3.90 -13.66
CA LYS A 142 3.03 2.77 -14.04
C LYS A 142 1.59 3.17 -14.37
N TYR A 143 1.01 4.11 -13.63
CA TYR A 143 -0.41 4.47 -13.70
C TYR A 143 -0.66 5.93 -14.08
N GLY A 144 0.37 6.65 -14.56
CA GLY A 144 0.31 8.10 -14.80
C GLY A 144 -0.73 8.52 -15.85
N ASP A 145 -1.15 7.62 -16.72
CA ASP A 145 -2.22 7.82 -17.70
C ASP A 145 -3.62 7.84 -17.07
N ARG A 146 -3.77 7.30 -15.85
CA ARG A 146 -5.05 7.15 -15.14
C ARG A 146 -5.12 7.92 -13.82
N MET A 147 -3.98 8.22 -13.20
CA MET A 147 -3.92 8.89 -11.91
C MET A 147 -4.45 10.32 -11.97
N THR A 148 -5.04 10.78 -10.87
CA THR A 148 -5.56 12.15 -10.74
C THR A 148 -5.17 12.78 -9.42
N THR A 149 -5.19 14.11 -9.32
CA THR A 149 -5.03 14.81 -8.04
C THR A 149 -6.37 14.97 -7.28
N GLY A 150 -7.49 14.63 -7.93
CA GLY A 150 -8.85 14.77 -7.41
C GLY A 150 -9.26 13.64 -6.44
N ALA A 151 -10.51 13.69 -5.96
CA ALA A 151 -11.10 12.57 -5.25
C ALA A 151 -11.29 11.38 -6.20
N ILE A 152 -11.23 10.15 -5.66
CA ILE A 152 -11.66 8.95 -6.39
C ILE A 152 -13.19 8.96 -6.33
N GLU A 153 -13.86 9.14 -7.46
CA GLU A 153 -15.32 8.94 -7.58
C GLU A 153 -15.67 7.45 -7.61
#